data_AF-A0A9P5F0Z8-F1
#
_entry.id   AF-A0A9P5F0Z8-F1
#
_cell.length_a   1.000
_cell.length_b   1.000
_cell.length_c   1.000
_cell.angle_alpha   90.00
_cell.angle_beta   90.00
_cell.angle_gamma   90.00
#
_symmetry.space_group_name_H-M   'P 1'
#
loop_
_entity.id
_entity.type
_entity.pdbx_description
1 polymer ?
#
loop_
_entity_poly.entity_id
_entity_poly.type
_entity_poly.pdbx_seq_one_letter_code
_entity_poly.pdbx_strand_id
1 'polypeptide(L)'
;MDTSRDSSNLLDTHNRLIADVLSRFRMLTMLATIQAEGERKNAEPQTVAVTGMSMQMEFEGLHTSVKDLLALSRRLKELWLFGKLGAGESDARIQADKLQADVVRCAELLNAIQETRYSGLATAAGGKWAPIGRQDAAAAAAPPPAAAPDGGAAAPTQPGGSGAS
;
A
#
# COMPACT_ATOMS: atom_id res chain seq x y z
N MET A 1 -21.56 -1.29 9.41
CA MET A 1 -22.33 -0.56 10.45
C MET A 1 -21.52 -0.39 11.74
N ASP A 2 -20.27 -0.87 11.78
CA ASP A 2 -19.47 -0.98 13.01
C ASP A 2 -18.56 0.23 13.28
N THR A 3 -18.17 0.96 12.23
CA THR A 3 -17.31 2.15 12.34
C THR A 3 -17.91 3.29 13.17
N SER A 4 -19.23 3.48 13.14
CA SER A 4 -19.91 4.50 13.95
C SER A 4 -20.00 4.14 15.43
N ARG A 5 -19.96 2.84 15.78
CA ARG A 5 -19.90 2.38 17.17
C ARG A 5 -18.50 2.56 17.75
N ASP A 6 -17.48 2.25 16.96
CA ASP A 6 -16.09 2.42 17.36
C ASP A 6 -15.71 3.89 17.55
N SER A 7 -16.22 4.80 16.69
CA SER A 7 -15.98 6.24 16.83
C SER A 7 -16.68 6.84 18.05
N SER A 8 -17.91 6.41 18.36
CA SER A 8 -18.63 6.80 19.58
C SER A 8 -17.86 6.36 20.83
N ASN A 9 -17.39 5.10 20.86
CA ASN A 9 -16.61 4.57 21.98
C ASN A 9 -15.29 5.32 22.19
N LEU A 10 -14.65 5.76 21.10
CA LEU A 10 -13.41 6.55 21.17
C LEU A 10 -13.65 7.94 21.77
N LEU A 11 -14.72 8.63 21.38
CA LEU A 11 -15.09 9.93 21.96
C LEU A 11 -15.49 9.81 23.42
N ASP A 12 -16.23 8.76 23.78
CA ASP A 12 -16.59 8.49 25.18
C ASP A 12 -15.33 8.23 26.03
N THR A 13 -14.38 7.46 25.49
CA THR A 13 -13.08 7.21 26.15
C THR A 13 -12.27 8.50 26.29
N HIS A 14 -12.21 9.33 25.24
CA HIS A 14 -11.55 10.63 25.28
C HIS A 14 -12.14 11.56 26.35
N ASN A 15 -13.46 11.70 26.38
CA ASN A 15 -14.16 12.56 27.34
C ASN A 15 -13.96 12.07 28.77
N ARG A 16 -13.97 10.75 28.98
CA ARG A 16 -13.66 10.14 30.28
C ARG A 16 -12.22 10.46 30.72
N LEU A 17 -11.23 10.31 29.83
CA LEU A 17 -9.83 10.60 30.16
C LEU A 17 -9.61 12.07 30.49
N ILE A 18 -10.21 12.99 29.73
CA ILE A 18 -10.15 14.43 30.04
C ILE A 18 -10.78 14.73 31.40
N ALA A 19 -11.95 14.16 31.68
CA ALA A 19 -12.61 14.34 32.97
C ALA A 19 -11.74 13.83 34.13
N ASP A 20 -11.09 12.67 33.96
CA ASP A 20 -10.19 12.10 34.96
C ASP A 20 -8.93 12.97 35.17
N VAL A 21 -8.30 13.47 34.10
CA VAL A 21 -7.18 14.42 34.17
C VAL A 21 -7.57 15.67 34.97
N LEU A 22 -8.69 16.31 34.60
CA LEU A 22 -9.15 17.54 35.26
C LEU A 22 -9.51 17.31 36.74
N SER A 23 -10.18 16.19 37.03
CA SER A 23 -10.57 15.81 38.40
C SER A 23 -9.34 15.59 39.29
N ARG A 24 -8.37 14.81 38.81
CA ARG A 24 -7.13 14.52 39.55
C ARG A 24 -6.26 15.75 39.74
N PHE A 25 -6.16 16.61 38.72
CA PHE A 25 -5.43 17.88 38.85
C PHE A 25 -6.06 18.81 39.90
N ARG A 26 -7.39 18.89 39.95
CA ARG A 26 -8.11 19.60 41.00
C ARG A 26 -7.81 19.01 42.39
N MET A 27 -7.85 17.68 42.52
CA MET A 27 -7.54 17.01 43.79
C MET A 27 -6.09 17.26 44.23
N LEU A 28 -5.13 17.22 43.31
CA LEU A 28 -3.73 17.51 43.58
C LEU A 28 -3.53 18.95 44.10
N THR A 29 -4.22 19.91 43.48
CA THR A 29 -4.18 21.32 43.91
C THR A 29 -4.78 21.48 45.30
N MET A 30 -5.89 20.81 45.59
CA MET A 30 -6.52 20.81 46.91
C MET A 30 -5.59 20.19 47.98
N LEU A 31 -4.99 19.02 47.71
CA LEU A 31 -4.04 18.38 48.62
C LEU A 31 -2.83 19.27 48.90
N ALA A 32 -2.28 19.93 47.88
CA ALA A 32 -1.18 20.88 48.04
C ALA A 32 -1.56 22.08 48.93
N THR A 33 -2.79 22.62 48.78
CA THR A 33 -3.26 23.70 49.67
C THR A 33 -3.47 23.24 51.11
N ILE A 34 -3.94 22.01 51.32
CA ILE A 34 -4.09 21.40 52.65
C ILE A 34 -2.73 21.21 53.31
N GLN A 35 -1.71 20.74 52.58
CA GLN A 35 -0.34 20.63 53.09
C GLN A 35 0.22 22.00 53.47
N ALA A 36 0.09 23.01 52.60
CA ALA A 36 0.59 24.35 52.87
C ALA A 36 -0.08 25.02 54.09
N GLU A 37 -1.37 24.75 54.33
CA GLU A 37 -2.03 25.18 55.56
C GLU A 37 -1.61 24.35 56.78
N GLY A 38 -1.40 23.05 56.61
CA GLY A 38 -1.00 22.13 57.68
C GLY A 38 0.39 22.44 58.22
N GLU A 39 1.35 22.76 57.35
CA GLU A 39 2.70 23.20 57.74
C GLU A 39 2.66 24.51 58.56
N ARG A 40 1.77 25.45 58.20
CA ARG A 40 1.61 26.71 58.93
C ARG A 40 0.95 26.54 60.30
N LYS A 41 0.11 25.52 60.47
CA LYS A 41 -0.72 25.30 61.67
C LYS A 41 -0.16 24.25 62.64
N ASN A 42 1.09 23.76 62.44
CA ASN A 42 1.65 22.61 63.18
C ASN A 42 0.69 21.41 63.16
N ALA A 43 0.20 21.04 61.97
CA ALA A 43 -0.68 19.91 61.81
C ALA A 43 -0.04 18.60 62.29
N GLU A 44 -0.89 17.72 62.81
CA GLU A 44 -0.50 16.41 63.31
C GLU A 44 0.26 15.61 62.22
N PRO A 45 1.41 14.98 62.53
CA PRO A 45 2.32 14.44 61.54
C PRO A 45 1.71 13.29 60.72
N GLN A 46 0.75 12.53 61.27
CA GLN A 46 0.04 11.50 60.49
C GLN A 46 -0.81 12.15 59.39
N THR A 47 -1.44 13.30 59.66
CA THR A 47 -2.23 14.06 58.67
C THR A 47 -1.37 14.54 57.50
N VAL A 48 -0.16 15.04 57.76
CA VAL A 48 0.78 15.46 56.71
C VAL A 48 1.24 14.27 55.87
N ALA A 49 1.56 13.14 56.51
CA ALA A 49 1.98 11.91 55.83
C ALA A 49 0.87 11.34 54.92
N VAL A 50 -0.37 11.29 55.40
CA VAL A 50 -1.53 10.83 54.59
C VAL A 50 -1.74 11.76 53.40
N THR A 51 -1.66 13.07 53.61
CA THR A 51 -1.82 14.04 52.52
C THR A 51 -0.72 13.88 51.46
N GLY A 52 0.52 13.58 51.88
CA GLY A 52 1.63 13.27 50.95
C GLY A 52 1.42 11.97 50.16
N MET A 53 0.93 10.92 50.82
CA MET A 53 0.61 9.66 50.16
C MET A 53 -0.54 9.82 49.16
N SER A 54 -1.59 10.56 49.53
CA SER A 54 -2.70 10.91 48.63
C SER A 54 -2.22 11.73 47.44
N MET A 55 -1.32 12.70 47.66
CA MET A 55 -0.76 13.51 46.58
C MET A 55 0.02 12.66 45.56
N GLN A 56 0.83 11.70 46.04
CA GLN A 56 1.55 10.78 45.16
C GLN A 56 0.60 9.88 44.38
N MET A 57 -0.46 9.36 45.02
CA MET A 57 -1.45 8.51 44.35
C MET A 57 -2.20 9.26 43.26
N GLU A 58 -2.59 10.52 43.51
CA GLU A 58 -3.26 11.35 42.50
C GLU A 58 -2.32 11.71 41.35
N PHE A 59 -1.03 11.93 41.62
CA PHE A 59 -0.03 12.19 40.59
C PHE A 59 0.19 10.96 39.67
N GLU A 60 0.30 9.76 40.24
CA GLU A 60 0.42 8.51 39.45
C GLU A 60 -0.84 8.24 38.61
N GLY A 61 -2.01 8.50 39.18
CA GLY A 61 -3.28 8.41 38.45
C GLY A 61 -3.37 9.41 37.30
N LEU A 62 -2.95 10.65 37.52
CA LEU A 62 -2.90 11.69 36.49
C LEU A 62 -1.94 11.30 35.35
N HIS A 63 -0.74 10.84 35.71
CA HIS A 63 0.27 10.39 34.76
C HIS A 63 -0.23 9.22 33.90
N THR A 64 -0.93 8.27 34.51
CA THR A 64 -1.56 7.14 33.81
C THR A 64 -2.64 7.63 32.85
N SER A 65 -3.53 8.52 33.28
CA SER A 65 -4.60 9.08 32.45
C SER A 65 -4.05 9.84 31.23
N VAL A 66 -2.94 10.59 31.40
CA VAL A 66 -2.26 11.26 30.29
C VAL A 66 -1.61 10.27 29.32
N LYS A 67 -1.00 9.18 29.83
CA LYS A 67 -0.47 8.10 28.97
C LYS A 67 -1.57 7.42 28.16
N ASP A 68 -2.72 7.17 28.77
CA ASP A 68 -3.87 6.59 28.09
C ASP A 68 -4.42 7.51 27.00
N LEU A 69 -4.39 8.83 27.22
CA LEU A 69 -4.75 9.82 26.19
C LEU A 69 -3.75 9.82 25.02
N LEU A 70 -2.45 9.71 25.31
CA LEU A 70 -1.42 9.52 24.28
C LEU A 70 -1.61 8.21 23.50
N ALA A 71 -1.92 7.11 24.18
CA ALA A 71 -2.22 5.82 23.56
C ALA A 71 -3.47 5.90 22.67
N LEU A 72 -4.53 6.61 23.12
CA LEU A 72 -5.72 6.89 22.33
C LEU A 72 -5.36 7.68 21.06
N SER A 73 -4.50 8.69 21.18
CA SER A 73 -4.03 9.47 20.02
C SER A 73 -3.25 8.61 19.01
N ARG A 74 -2.48 7.63 19.50
CA ARG A 74 -1.79 6.67 18.66
C ARG A 74 -2.78 5.76 17.94
N ARG A 75 -3.77 5.20 18.65
CA ARG A 75 -4.82 4.38 18.06
C ARG A 75 -5.65 5.15 17.03
N LEU A 76 -5.94 6.43 17.28
CA LEU A 76 -6.58 7.30 16.31
C LEU A 76 -5.69 7.44 15.06
N LYS A 77 -4.42 7.79 15.22
CA LYS A 77 -3.48 7.88 14.09
C LYS A 77 -3.35 6.57 13.34
N GLU A 78 -3.36 5.43 14.03
CA GLU A 78 -3.38 4.09 13.41
C GLU A 78 -4.67 3.86 12.63
N LEU A 79 -5.84 4.28 13.12
CA LEU A 79 -7.09 4.26 12.35
C LEU A 79 -7.06 5.19 11.14
N TRP A 80 -6.31 6.29 11.18
CA TRP A 80 -6.11 7.18 10.03
C TRP A 80 -5.09 6.64 9.04
N LEU A 81 -4.01 6.03 9.51
CA LEU A 81 -2.91 5.48 8.70
C LEU A 81 -3.26 4.12 8.10
N PHE A 82 -3.99 3.27 8.83
CA PHE A 82 -4.49 1.97 8.38
C PHE A 82 -5.96 2.01 7.96
N GLY A 83 -6.60 3.18 8.05
CA GLY A 83 -7.98 3.39 7.61
C GLY A 83 -8.11 3.06 6.12
N LYS A 84 -9.01 2.13 5.78
CA LYS A 84 -9.25 1.57 4.43
C LYS A 84 -8.07 1.79 3.45
N LEU A 85 -6.89 1.33 3.83
CA LEU A 85 -5.73 1.27 2.95
C LEU A 85 -6.05 0.18 1.91
N GLY A 86 -6.71 0.57 0.82
CA GLY A 86 -7.14 -0.38 -0.23
C GLY A 86 -8.49 -0.09 -0.89
N ALA A 87 -9.36 0.73 -0.31
CA ALA A 87 -10.63 1.05 -0.97
C ALA A 87 -10.40 1.88 -2.24
N GLY A 88 -9.51 2.88 -2.17
CA GLY A 88 -9.10 3.64 -3.34
C GLY A 88 -8.08 2.91 -4.22
N GLU A 89 -7.31 1.95 -3.68
CA GLU A 89 -6.26 1.28 -4.46
C GLU A 89 -6.82 0.18 -5.38
N SER A 90 -7.83 -0.55 -4.93
CA SER A 90 -8.56 -1.49 -5.80
C SER A 90 -9.33 -0.74 -6.89
N ASP A 91 -10.03 0.34 -6.55
CA ASP A 91 -10.72 1.18 -7.53
C ASP A 91 -9.74 1.91 -8.47
N ALA A 92 -8.60 2.39 -7.98
CA ALA A 92 -7.58 3.03 -8.81
C ALA A 92 -6.92 2.02 -9.77
N ARG A 93 -6.66 0.78 -9.34
CA ARG A 93 -6.16 -0.29 -10.22
C ARG A 93 -7.20 -0.65 -11.28
N ILE A 94 -8.47 -0.82 -10.89
CA ILE A 94 -9.56 -1.09 -11.85
C ILE A 94 -9.72 0.05 -12.85
N GLN A 95 -9.60 1.31 -12.43
CA GLN A 95 -9.64 2.45 -13.35
C GLN A 95 -8.41 2.53 -14.25
N ALA A 96 -7.22 2.21 -13.74
CA ALA A 96 -6.00 2.14 -14.54
C ALA A 96 -6.07 1.04 -15.60
N ASP A 97 -6.59 -0.14 -15.27
CA ASP A 97 -6.77 -1.25 -16.21
C ASP A 97 -7.79 -0.90 -17.30
N LYS A 98 -8.89 -0.24 -16.93
CA LYS A 98 -9.89 0.27 -17.89
C LYS A 98 -9.29 1.33 -18.81
N LEU A 99 -8.56 2.30 -18.25
CA LEU A 99 -7.89 3.34 -19.01
C LEU A 99 -6.88 2.75 -20.00
N GLN A 100 -6.10 1.74 -19.56
CA GLN A 100 -5.16 1.05 -20.42
C GLN A 100 -5.88 0.32 -21.57
N ALA A 101 -6.97 -0.37 -21.29
CA ALA A 101 -7.78 -1.03 -22.32
C ALA A 101 -8.37 -0.02 -23.32
N ASP A 102 -8.85 1.12 -22.84
CA ASP A 102 -9.38 2.19 -23.69
C ASP A 102 -8.29 2.84 -24.55
N VAL A 103 -7.08 3.05 -24.01
CA VAL A 103 -5.93 3.56 -24.77
C VAL A 103 -5.52 2.60 -25.88
N VAL A 104 -5.46 1.29 -25.59
CA VAL A 104 -5.17 0.26 -26.60
C VAL A 104 -6.24 0.28 -27.70
N ARG A 105 -7.52 0.33 -27.33
CA ARG A 105 -8.63 0.39 -28.28
C ARG A 105 -8.59 1.65 -29.15
N CYS A 106 -8.28 2.81 -28.56
CA CYS A 106 -8.10 4.06 -29.29
C CYS A 106 -6.94 3.99 -30.27
N ALA A 107 -5.82 3.37 -29.88
CA ALA A 107 -4.67 3.17 -30.76
C ALA A 107 -4.99 2.25 -31.93
N GLU A 108 -5.73 1.15 -31.70
CA GLU A 108 -6.18 0.24 -32.76
C GLU A 108 -7.11 0.94 -33.76
N LEU A 109 -8.10 1.70 -33.27
CA LEU A 109 -9.01 2.46 -34.12
C LEU A 109 -8.28 3.52 -34.94
N LEU A 110 -7.33 4.24 -34.32
CA LEU A 110 -6.51 5.22 -35.02
C LEU A 110 -5.68 4.54 -36.11
N ASN A 111 -5.04 3.41 -35.80
CA ASN A 111 -4.27 2.65 -36.78
C ASN A 111 -5.13 2.16 -37.95
N ALA A 112 -6.35 1.69 -37.71
CA ALA A 112 -7.27 1.26 -38.76
C ALA A 112 -7.69 2.41 -39.69
N ILE A 113 -7.93 3.60 -39.13
CA ILE A 113 -8.25 4.80 -39.92
C ILE A 113 -7.05 5.21 -40.77
N GLN A 114 -5.84 5.22 -40.19
CA GLN A 114 -4.62 5.53 -40.92
C GLN A 114 -4.35 4.50 -42.03
N GLU A 115 -4.49 3.21 -41.75
CA GLU A 115 -4.34 2.12 -42.74
C GLU A 115 -5.31 2.29 -43.92
N THR A 116 -6.57 2.61 -43.65
CA THR A 116 -7.57 2.88 -44.70
C THR A 116 -7.20 4.11 -45.54
N ARG A 117 -6.78 5.20 -44.89
CA ARG A 117 -6.42 6.44 -45.58
C ARG A 117 -5.16 6.28 -46.43
N TYR A 118 -4.12 5.67 -45.87
CA TYR A 118 -2.84 5.51 -46.57
C TYR A 118 -2.90 4.44 -47.66
N SER A 119 -3.67 3.36 -47.47
CA SER A 119 -3.92 2.39 -48.54
C SER A 119 -4.67 3.03 -49.71
N GLY A 120 -5.70 3.84 -49.46
CA GLY A 120 -6.41 4.60 -50.49
C GLY A 120 -5.48 5.54 -51.28
N LEU A 121 -4.66 6.32 -50.58
CA LEU A 121 -3.67 7.21 -51.23
C LEU A 121 -2.62 6.43 -52.04
N ALA A 122 -2.12 5.32 -51.50
CA ALA A 122 -1.16 4.48 -52.21
C ALA A 122 -1.76 3.89 -53.48
N THR A 123 -2.99 3.37 -53.42
CA THR A 123 -3.68 2.84 -54.60
C THR A 123 -3.93 3.92 -55.66
N ALA A 124 -4.29 5.13 -55.26
CA ALA A 124 -4.46 6.27 -56.18
C ALA A 124 -3.14 6.69 -56.87
N ALA A 125 -2.00 6.50 -56.20
CA ALA A 125 -0.67 6.75 -56.74
C ALA A 125 -0.04 5.53 -57.46
N GLY A 126 -0.78 4.42 -57.60
CA GLY A 126 -0.31 3.19 -58.27
C GLY A 126 0.61 2.30 -57.42
N GLY A 127 0.71 2.55 -56.11
CA GLY A 127 1.52 1.78 -55.16
C GLY A 127 0.69 0.97 -54.15
N LYS A 128 1.37 0.14 -53.34
CA LYS A 128 0.76 -0.60 -52.21
C LYS A 128 1.33 -0.09 -50.89
N TRP A 129 0.45 0.30 -49.97
CA TRP A 129 0.85 0.70 -48.62
C TRP A 129 1.17 -0.51 -47.74
N ALA A 130 2.21 -0.41 -46.91
CA ALA A 130 2.56 -1.38 -45.89
C ALA A 130 2.94 -0.67 -44.58
N PRO A 131 2.42 -1.11 -43.42
CA PRO A 131 2.77 -0.53 -42.13
C PRO A 131 4.22 -0.87 -41.76
N ILE A 132 5.02 0.15 -41.49
CA ILE A 132 6.36 0.02 -40.89
C ILE A 132 6.17 -0.53 -39.47
N GLY A 133 6.61 -1.77 -39.24
CA GLY A 133 6.58 -2.45 -37.93
C GLY A 133 5.83 -3.78 -37.88
N ARG A 134 4.94 -4.10 -38.83
CA ARG A 134 4.28 -5.44 -38.86
C ARG A 134 5.19 -6.52 -39.47
N GLN A 135 6.11 -6.15 -40.35
CA GLN A 135 7.03 -7.10 -40.99
C GLN A 135 8.14 -7.57 -40.06
N ASP A 136 8.64 -6.70 -39.16
CA ASP A 136 9.70 -7.08 -38.21
C ASP A 136 9.19 -8.03 -37.10
N ALA A 137 7.93 -7.87 -36.67
CA ALA A 137 7.31 -8.77 -35.69
C ALA A 137 6.93 -10.14 -36.28
N ALA A 138 6.50 -10.19 -37.55
CA ALA A 138 6.18 -11.45 -38.23
C ALA A 138 7.43 -12.26 -38.60
N ALA A 139 8.56 -11.59 -38.92
CA ALA A 139 9.84 -12.25 -39.19
C ALA A 139 10.46 -12.87 -37.93
N ALA A 140 10.20 -12.30 -36.74
CA ALA A 140 10.70 -12.83 -35.47
C ALA A 140 9.89 -14.02 -34.90
N ALA A 141 8.68 -14.29 -35.42
CA ALA A 141 7.80 -15.35 -34.94
C ALA A 141 7.80 -16.63 -35.82
N ALA A 142 8.64 -16.69 -36.85
CA ALA A 142 8.80 -17.90 -37.65
C ALA A 142 9.65 -18.93 -36.89
N PRO A 143 9.15 -20.16 -36.62
CA PRO A 143 9.98 -21.22 -36.05
C PRO A 143 11.10 -21.58 -37.03
N PRO A 144 12.30 -21.95 -36.54
CA PRO A 144 13.41 -22.33 -37.42
C PRO A 144 13.03 -23.56 -38.25
N PRO A 145 13.46 -23.65 -39.52
CA PRO A 145 13.17 -24.82 -40.34
C PRO A 145 13.81 -26.06 -39.70
N ALA A 146 13.00 -27.10 -39.49
CA ALA A 146 13.44 -28.40 -39.03
C ALA A 146 14.53 -28.94 -39.96
N ALA A 147 15.71 -29.21 -39.39
CA ALA A 147 16.80 -29.87 -40.10
C ALA A 147 16.33 -31.24 -40.59
N ALA A 148 16.29 -31.42 -41.92
CA ALA A 148 16.15 -32.71 -42.55
C ALA A 148 17.44 -33.53 -42.35
N PRO A 149 17.35 -34.87 -42.25
CA PRO A 149 18.45 -35.72 -41.82
C PRO A 149 19.54 -35.84 -42.89
N ASP A 150 20.79 -35.72 -42.47
CA ASP A 150 21.98 -35.97 -43.27
C ASP A 150 21.99 -37.41 -43.80
N GLY A 151 21.59 -37.57 -45.07
CA GLY A 151 21.83 -38.77 -45.85
C GLY A 151 23.27 -38.81 -46.31
N GLY A 152 24.08 -39.66 -45.67
CA GLY A 152 25.47 -39.88 -46.00
C GLY A 152 25.68 -40.32 -47.44
N ALA A 153 26.56 -39.61 -48.14
CA ALA A 153 27.16 -40.05 -49.40
C ALA A 153 28.67 -40.21 -49.17
N ALA A 154 29.08 -41.43 -48.86
CA ALA A 154 30.47 -41.86 -48.84
C ALA A 154 31.02 -41.89 -50.28
N ALA A 155 32.22 -41.35 -50.45
CA ALA A 155 32.99 -41.34 -51.70
C ALA A 155 33.30 -42.77 -52.19
N PRO A 156 33.36 -43.02 -53.51
CA PRO A 156 33.80 -44.29 -54.05
C PRO A 156 35.31 -44.30 -54.28
N THR A 157 36.03 -45.20 -53.61
CA THR A 157 37.41 -45.57 -53.97
C THR A 157 37.45 -47.06 -54.30
N GLN A 158 37.91 -47.39 -55.50
CA GLN A 158 37.95 -48.70 -56.14
C GLN A 158 38.83 -49.76 -55.40
N PRO A 159 38.66 -51.06 -55.74
CA PRO A 159 39.11 -52.19 -54.94
C PRO A 159 40.50 -52.70 -55.34
N GLY A 160 41.24 -53.22 -54.36
CA GLY A 160 42.40 -54.06 -54.57
C GLY A 160 42.62 -54.95 -53.35
N GLY A 161 42.58 -56.27 -53.54
CA GLY A 161 42.91 -57.20 -52.45
C GLY A 161 42.25 -58.56 -52.56
N SER A 162 42.78 -59.38 -53.46
CA SER A 162 42.56 -60.82 -53.60
C SER A 162 42.85 -61.57 -52.28
N GLY A 163 42.00 -62.54 -51.92
CA GLY A 163 42.22 -63.43 -50.79
C GLY A 163 41.25 -64.60 -50.79
N ALA A 164 41.59 -65.65 -51.52
CA ALA A 164 40.96 -66.96 -51.45
C ALA A 164 41.52 -67.77 -50.26
N SER A 165 40.63 -68.58 -49.67
CA SER A 165 40.85 -69.87 -48.97
C SER A 165 41.90 -69.94 -47.85
#